data_AF-A0A162I8F4-F1
#
_entry.id   AF-A0A162I8F4-F1
#
_cell.length_a   1.000
_cell.length_b   1.000
_cell.length_c   1.000
_cell.angle_alpha   90.00
_cell.angle_beta   90.00
_cell.angle_gamma   90.00
#
_symmetry.space_group_name_H-M   'P 1'
#
loop_
_entity.id
_entity.type
_entity.pdbx_description
1 polymer ?
#
loop_
_entity_poly.entity_id
_entity_poly.type
_entity_poly.pdbx_seq_one_letter_code
_entity_poly.pdbx_strand_id
1 'polypeptide(L)'
;MTSKSVLAGGGQFVASLRFVSHRLLRTTPRLTAQIAICFIFVYFLATFTPTSLFWEGYENILPWGSFNPSITKSTDDVRVVVFGSQDVFGSAVPASDSSRSSWTLQLCKEMGCTSYRSLVPPENAQPALTSNQIYQTAVDEFLASVEGADLLESPASDYEFLKSQYPVPTVSDLTSQVRQFLSTPPERTQSRSTVWIFSFGTWEVWNLAALPIETANDVLDDMVQHIFQQVELLYLKALNPKSIAFSSFWTGMSSKSMKKLMAPTAPQKIDDRALESFRILVPQLFDMTLAPVWQTRPMPPYPHTRAEHMRNAVALTQRWNRQVERQMAAWQDKGRSKPDGVDKEQVLNTSEQPTSDSAIKDFVDALPVDMRPKTGAVNLAFAPYPKRLGSQLATVTGMTDLMMNAAMRQSGAYDSAGNGAPAANESLLFANTWDPCFASAMDIPGQGERDETSCSAPDDYLFHDAATLNQRAVDDVASRMARLVLEGLFPPLRK
;
A
#
# COMPACT_ATOMS: atom_id res chain seq x y z
N MET A 1 27.98 -76.12 41.79
CA MET A 1 27.24 -77.39 41.89
C MET A 1 25.78 -77.08 42.11
N THR A 2 24.92 -77.53 41.19
CA THR A 2 23.53 -78.02 41.36
C THR A 2 22.69 -77.50 42.54
N SER A 3 21.39 -77.23 42.45
CA SER A 3 20.32 -77.31 41.43
C SER A 3 19.03 -77.05 42.23
N LYS A 4 17.94 -76.63 41.54
CA LYS A 4 16.52 -76.67 41.98
C LYS A 4 16.16 -75.65 43.10
N SER A 5 15.00 -74.98 43.11
CA SER A 5 13.73 -75.16 42.37
C SER A 5 12.69 -74.10 42.80
N VAL A 6 11.62 -74.00 42.00
CA VAL A 6 10.22 -73.63 42.34
C VAL A 6 9.73 -72.23 41.95
N LEU A 7 8.78 -72.25 41.00
CA LEU A 7 7.80 -71.23 40.60
C LEU A 7 6.69 -71.06 41.65
N ALA A 8 6.19 -69.83 41.84
CA ALA A 8 4.75 -69.50 41.87
C ALA A 8 4.56 -67.97 42.05
N GLY A 9 3.71 -67.35 41.22
CA GLY A 9 3.34 -65.94 41.35
C GLY A 9 2.66 -65.35 40.12
N GLY A 10 1.52 -65.93 39.71
CA GLY A 10 0.67 -65.38 38.65
C GLY A 10 -0.54 -64.63 39.21
N GLY A 11 -1.28 -63.95 38.34
CA GLY A 11 -2.74 -63.92 38.51
C GLY A 11 -3.51 -62.61 38.34
N GLN A 12 -2.93 -61.44 38.02
CA GLN A 12 -3.73 -60.20 37.96
C GLN A 12 -3.59 -59.31 36.71
N PHE A 13 -2.61 -59.50 35.82
CA PHE A 13 -2.45 -58.62 34.66
C PHE A 13 -3.11 -59.11 33.36
N VAL A 14 -3.41 -60.40 33.24
CA VAL A 14 -3.90 -60.98 31.96
C VAL A 14 -5.42 -60.84 31.78
N ALA A 15 -6.19 -60.70 32.88
CA ALA A 15 -7.64 -60.52 32.80
C ALA A 15 -8.04 -59.10 32.39
N SER A 16 -7.29 -58.08 32.81
CA SER A 16 -7.59 -56.66 32.52
C SER A 16 -7.30 -56.28 31.07
N LEU A 17 -6.34 -56.93 30.41
CA LEU A 17 -5.99 -56.69 29.01
C LEU A 17 -7.00 -57.30 28.01
N ARG A 18 -7.75 -58.34 28.40
CA ARG A 18 -8.80 -58.92 27.55
C ARG A 18 -10.13 -58.16 27.62
N PHE A 19 -10.40 -57.42 28.70
CA PHE A 19 -11.65 -56.68 28.83
C PHE A 19 -11.63 -55.32 28.11
N VAL A 20 -10.44 -54.72 27.95
CA VAL A 20 -10.29 -53.44 27.23
C VAL A 20 -10.25 -53.63 25.70
N SER A 21 -9.78 -54.79 25.19
CA SER A 21 -9.76 -55.02 23.73
C SER A 21 -11.14 -55.29 23.14
N HIS A 22 -12.07 -55.91 23.88
CA HIS A 22 -13.36 -56.30 23.33
C HIS A 22 -14.42 -55.18 23.31
N ARG A 23 -14.19 -54.06 24.02
CA ARG A 23 -15.08 -52.88 23.99
C ARG A 23 -14.62 -51.80 23.01
N LEU A 24 -13.33 -51.79 22.62
CA LEU A 24 -12.78 -50.88 21.61
C LEU A 24 -12.97 -51.36 20.17
N LEU A 25 -13.39 -52.61 19.96
CA LEU A 25 -13.51 -53.26 18.63
C LEU A 25 -14.92 -53.21 18.01
N ARG A 26 -15.90 -52.55 18.66
CA ARG A 26 -17.27 -52.41 18.13
C ARG A 26 -17.69 -50.99 17.73
N THR A 27 -16.82 -50.00 17.90
CA THR A 27 -17.06 -48.59 17.50
C THR A 27 -16.02 -48.06 16.51
N THR A 28 -15.03 -48.87 16.14
CA THR A 28 -13.80 -48.48 15.44
C THR A 28 -13.80 -48.46 13.91
N PRO A 29 -14.79 -48.95 13.13
CA PRO A 29 -14.74 -48.75 11.68
C PRO A 29 -15.18 -47.34 11.26
N ARG A 30 -16.04 -46.67 12.05
CA ARG A 30 -16.47 -45.29 11.75
C ARG A 30 -15.37 -44.28 12.03
N LEU A 31 -14.59 -44.48 13.09
CA LEU A 31 -13.56 -43.53 13.51
C LEU A 31 -12.32 -43.61 12.62
N THR A 32 -11.91 -44.81 12.19
CA THR A 32 -10.83 -44.97 11.20
C THR A 32 -11.25 -44.50 9.81
N ALA A 33 -12.50 -44.76 9.39
CA ALA A 33 -13.03 -44.22 8.14
C ALA A 33 -13.12 -42.69 8.17
N GLN A 34 -13.54 -42.08 9.28
CA GLN A 34 -13.58 -40.62 9.42
C GLN A 34 -12.17 -40.00 9.40
N ILE A 35 -11.19 -40.63 10.05
CA ILE A 35 -9.80 -40.17 10.00
C ILE A 35 -9.24 -40.30 8.57
N ALA A 36 -9.48 -41.42 7.89
CA ALA A 36 -9.04 -41.62 6.51
C ALA A 36 -9.71 -40.62 5.55
N ILE A 37 -11.00 -40.34 5.72
CA ILE A 37 -11.72 -39.32 4.96
C ILE A 37 -11.15 -37.92 5.24
N CYS A 38 -10.82 -37.58 6.49
CA CYS A 38 -10.17 -36.32 6.81
C CYS A 38 -8.80 -36.20 6.14
N PHE A 39 -7.97 -37.24 6.14
CA PHE A 39 -6.68 -37.21 5.45
C PHE A 39 -6.84 -37.10 3.94
N ILE A 40 -7.80 -37.80 3.34
CA ILE A 40 -8.09 -37.69 1.90
C ILE A 40 -8.63 -36.29 1.57
N PHE A 41 -9.48 -35.72 2.42
CA PHE A 41 -10.05 -34.38 2.22
C PHE A 41 -8.99 -33.29 2.36
N VAL A 42 -8.10 -33.39 3.35
CA VAL A 42 -6.95 -32.49 3.52
C VAL A 42 -5.96 -32.64 2.36
N TYR A 43 -5.70 -33.86 1.89
CA TYR A 43 -4.84 -34.10 0.73
C TYR A 43 -5.46 -33.54 -0.56
N PHE A 44 -6.77 -33.71 -0.77
CA PHE A 44 -7.49 -33.10 -1.90
C PHE A 44 -7.50 -31.58 -1.82
N LEU A 45 -7.69 -31.01 -0.62
CA LEU A 45 -7.58 -29.57 -0.37
C LEU A 45 -6.16 -29.05 -0.57
N ALA A 46 -5.11 -29.85 -0.38
CA ALA A 46 -3.73 -29.42 -0.60
C ALA A 46 -3.28 -29.54 -2.06
N THR A 47 -3.87 -30.47 -2.83
CA THR A 47 -3.40 -30.82 -4.19
C THR A 47 -4.30 -30.35 -5.32
N PHE A 48 -5.59 -30.13 -5.06
CA PHE A 48 -6.58 -29.74 -6.07
C PHE A 48 -7.22 -28.37 -5.83
N THR A 49 -6.85 -27.64 -4.77
CA THR A 49 -7.12 -26.21 -4.73
C THR A 49 -6.13 -25.50 -5.64
N PRO A 50 -6.57 -24.74 -6.65
CA PRO A 50 -5.66 -23.88 -7.39
C PRO A 50 -4.99 -22.92 -6.40
N THR A 51 -3.68 -22.72 -6.54
CA THR A 51 -2.88 -21.81 -5.71
C THR A 51 -3.39 -20.36 -5.72
N SER A 52 -4.35 -20.03 -6.59
CA SER A 52 -5.11 -18.77 -6.58
C SER A 52 -6.09 -18.61 -5.41
N LEU A 53 -6.45 -19.69 -4.70
CA LEU A 53 -7.39 -19.65 -3.56
C LEU A 53 -6.73 -19.31 -2.22
N PHE A 54 -5.39 -19.32 -2.13
CA PHE A 54 -4.66 -18.97 -0.91
C PHE A 54 -4.32 -17.47 -0.80
N TRP A 55 -4.61 -16.67 -1.84
CA TRP A 55 -4.50 -15.20 -1.81
C TRP A 55 -5.85 -14.47 -1.73
N GLU A 56 -6.97 -15.20 -1.74
CA GLU A 56 -8.32 -14.62 -1.68
C GLU A 56 -8.83 -14.49 -0.24
N GLY A 57 -8.62 -13.30 0.34
CA GLY A 57 -9.70 -12.63 1.10
C GLY A 57 -10.10 -13.17 2.47
N TYR A 58 -9.19 -13.77 3.23
CA TYR A 58 -9.43 -14.09 4.66
C TYR A 58 -8.28 -13.62 5.55
N GLU A 59 -8.14 -12.32 5.72
CA GLU A 59 -7.81 -11.79 7.05
C GLU A 59 -9.12 -11.28 7.65
N ASN A 60 -9.78 -12.14 8.43
CA ASN A 60 -10.84 -11.70 9.32
C ASN A 60 -10.22 -10.71 10.32
N ILE A 61 -10.38 -9.42 10.04
CA ILE A 61 -10.05 -8.34 10.98
C ILE A 61 -10.98 -8.52 12.18
N LEU A 62 -10.47 -9.16 13.22
CA LEU A 62 -11.08 -9.16 14.53
C LEU A 62 -11.27 -7.70 14.98
N PRO A 63 -12.43 -7.29 15.53
CA PRO A 63 -12.62 -5.93 15.98
C PRO A 63 -11.86 -5.73 17.29
N TRP A 64 -10.67 -5.15 17.23
CA TRP A 64 -9.93 -4.68 18.40
C TRP A 64 -9.63 -3.19 18.24
N GLY A 65 -10.11 -2.39 19.19
CA GLY A 65 -9.97 -0.94 19.24
C GLY A 65 -11.28 -0.24 19.60
N SER A 66 -11.23 0.70 20.54
CA SER A 66 -12.41 1.51 20.90
C SER A 66 -12.71 2.53 19.80
N PHE A 67 -13.56 2.15 18.85
CA PHE A 67 -13.98 3.01 17.76
C PHE A 67 -14.91 4.13 18.25
N ASN A 68 -14.65 5.36 17.77
CA ASN A 68 -15.48 6.51 18.09
C ASN A 68 -16.76 6.50 17.21
N PRO A 69 -17.96 6.31 17.78
CA PRO A 69 -19.18 6.00 17.02
C PRO A 69 -19.73 7.16 16.18
N SER A 70 -19.14 8.36 16.23
CA SER A 70 -19.52 9.49 15.38
C SER A 70 -18.93 9.46 13.97
N ILE A 71 -17.87 8.66 13.72
CA ILE A 71 -17.16 8.56 12.44
C ILE A 71 -17.79 7.51 11.49
N THR A 72 -18.58 6.59 12.05
CA THR A 72 -19.01 5.34 11.39
C THR A 72 -19.91 5.54 10.17
N LYS A 73 -20.85 6.50 10.17
CA LYS A 73 -21.80 6.64 9.04
C LYS A 73 -21.18 7.01 7.68
N SER A 74 -19.97 7.57 7.65
CA SER A 74 -19.29 7.96 6.38
C SER A 74 -18.25 6.94 5.93
N THR A 75 -17.86 6.01 6.79
CA THR A 75 -16.75 5.05 6.60
C THR A 75 -17.20 3.60 6.62
N ASP A 76 -18.52 3.36 6.75
CA ASP A 76 -19.10 2.04 6.54
C ASP A 76 -18.69 1.50 5.16
N ASP A 77 -17.91 0.42 5.15
CA ASP A 77 -17.47 -0.34 3.98
C ASP A 77 -16.46 0.39 3.04
N VAL A 78 -15.28 0.67 3.59
CA VAL A 78 -14.12 1.21 2.88
C VAL A 78 -13.12 0.11 2.50
N ARG A 79 -12.78 0.07 1.21
CA ARG A 79 -11.66 -0.70 0.66
C ARG A 79 -10.44 0.17 0.45
N VAL A 80 -9.25 -0.34 0.77
CA VAL A 80 -7.97 0.29 0.41
C VAL A 80 -7.27 -0.56 -0.65
N VAL A 81 -6.81 0.09 -1.72
CA VAL A 81 -5.98 -0.53 -2.76
C VAL A 81 -4.68 0.25 -2.88
N VAL A 82 -3.55 -0.44 -2.79
CA VAL A 82 -2.21 0.17 -2.76
C VAL A 82 -1.42 -0.25 -3.99
N PHE A 83 -0.89 0.74 -4.71
CA PHE A 83 0.15 0.60 -5.72
C PHE A 83 1.41 1.30 -5.21
N GLY A 84 2.59 0.77 -5.50
CA GLY A 84 3.80 1.38 -4.95
C GLY A 84 5.07 0.56 -5.04
N SER A 85 6.06 1.04 -4.32
CA SER A 85 7.28 0.35 -3.98
C SER A 85 7.47 0.35 -2.46
N GLN A 86 8.42 -0.46 -1.98
CA GLN A 86 8.90 -0.31 -0.62
C GLN A 86 9.42 1.12 -0.43
N ASP A 87 9.17 1.74 0.72
CA ASP A 87 9.58 3.10 1.01
C ASP A 87 10.06 3.22 2.46
N VAL A 88 10.55 4.40 2.84
CA VAL A 88 11.06 4.64 4.20
C VAL A 88 9.98 4.39 5.25
N PHE A 89 8.72 4.67 4.95
CA PHE A 89 7.61 4.40 5.85
C PHE A 89 7.25 2.91 5.96
N GLY A 90 7.84 2.01 5.17
CA GLY A 90 7.55 0.58 5.20
C GLY A 90 6.23 0.22 4.52
N SER A 91 6.17 0.32 3.20
CA SER A 91 4.99 -0.05 2.39
C SER A 91 4.80 -1.57 2.20
N ALA A 92 5.82 -2.36 2.51
CA ALA A 92 5.86 -3.82 2.50
C ALA A 92 6.61 -4.34 3.74
N VAL A 93 6.21 -5.52 4.19
CA VAL A 93 6.79 -6.24 5.34
C VAL A 93 6.93 -7.71 4.93
N PRO A 94 7.92 -8.47 5.44
CA PRO A 94 8.09 -9.86 5.08
C PRO A 94 6.88 -10.66 5.56
N ALA A 95 6.38 -11.58 4.74
CA ALA A 95 5.27 -12.45 5.12
C ALA A 95 5.59 -13.33 6.35
N SER A 96 6.87 -13.52 6.67
CA SER A 96 7.34 -14.24 7.84
C SER A 96 7.27 -13.44 9.14
N ASP A 97 7.17 -12.11 9.07
CA ASP A 97 7.14 -11.24 10.24
C ASP A 97 5.72 -10.78 10.54
N SER A 98 5.02 -11.58 11.35
CA SER A 98 3.65 -11.27 11.79
C SER A 98 3.58 -10.16 12.85
N SER A 99 4.73 -9.71 13.37
CA SER A 99 4.78 -8.65 14.38
C SER A 99 4.74 -7.25 13.76
N ARG A 100 5.12 -7.14 12.48
CA ARG A 100 5.14 -5.89 11.74
C ARG A 100 3.96 -5.80 10.76
N SER A 101 3.61 -4.57 10.40
CA SER A 101 2.63 -4.32 9.35
C SER A 101 3.01 -3.09 8.55
N SER A 102 2.71 -3.09 7.25
CA SER A 102 2.99 -1.92 6.42
C SER A 102 2.17 -0.72 6.88
N TRP A 103 2.68 0.49 6.67
CA TRP A 103 1.96 1.70 7.07
C TRP A 103 0.59 1.81 6.41
N THR A 104 0.43 1.29 5.20
CA THR A 104 -0.86 1.29 4.49
C THR A 104 -1.85 0.30 5.07
N LEU A 105 -1.38 -0.86 5.55
CA LEU A 105 -2.23 -1.82 6.26
C LEU A 105 -2.63 -1.27 7.64
N GLN A 106 -1.70 -0.66 8.35
CA GLN A 106 -1.99 -0.02 9.64
C GLN A 106 -2.97 1.14 9.47
N LEU A 107 -2.79 1.99 8.45
CA LEU A 107 -3.75 3.04 8.09
C LEU A 107 -5.15 2.44 7.86
N CYS A 108 -5.24 1.29 7.19
CA CYS A 108 -6.52 0.64 6.94
C CYS A 108 -7.20 0.16 8.24
N LYS A 109 -6.42 -0.37 9.19
CA LYS A 109 -6.90 -0.75 10.53
C LYS A 109 -7.42 0.47 11.29
N GLU A 110 -6.66 1.57 11.30
CA GLU A 110 -7.04 2.83 11.96
C GLU A 110 -8.33 3.44 11.39
N MET A 111 -8.56 3.29 10.08
CA MET A 111 -9.79 3.74 9.42
C MET A 111 -10.97 2.78 9.58
N GLY A 112 -10.75 1.55 10.07
CA GLY A 112 -11.79 0.52 10.15
C GLY A 112 -12.24 -0.01 8.78
N CYS A 113 -11.29 -0.19 7.84
CA CYS A 113 -11.57 -0.74 6.52
C CYS A 113 -12.26 -2.12 6.57
N THR A 114 -13.03 -2.43 5.52
CA THR A 114 -13.59 -3.76 5.28
C THR A 114 -12.70 -4.64 4.39
N SER A 115 -11.87 -4.04 3.54
CA SER A 115 -10.99 -4.76 2.62
C SER A 115 -9.68 -4.00 2.37
N TYR A 116 -8.59 -4.74 2.22
CA TYR A 116 -7.25 -4.21 1.93
C TYR A 116 -6.58 -5.06 0.85
N ARG A 117 -5.99 -4.40 -0.14
CA ARG A 117 -5.22 -5.07 -1.20
C ARG A 117 -3.98 -4.26 -1.54
N SER A 118 -2.80 -4.84 -1.35
CA SER A 118 -1.53 -4.24 -1.76
C SER A 118 -0.96 -4.95 -2.98
N LEU A 119 -0.49 -4.17 -3.95
CA LEU A 119 0.27 -4.62 -5.12
C LEU A 119 1.75 -4.19 -5.01
N VAL A 120 2.15 -3.64 -3.87
CA VAL A 120 3.54 -3.30 -3.58
C VAL A 120 4.37 -4.59 -3.58
N PRO A 121 5.52 -4.64 -4.29
CA PRO A 121 6.42 -5.78 -4.22
C PRO A 121 6.83 -6.11 -2.77
N PRO A 122 7.09 -7.39 -2.45
CA PRO A 122 7.52 -7.76 -1.11
C PRO A 122 8.86 -7.10 -0.75
N GLU A 123 9.14 -6.92 0.53
CA GLU A 123 10.32 -6.18 1.02
C GLU A 123 11.65 -6.72 0.49
N ASN A 124 11.76 -8.03 0.28
CA ASN A 124 12.96 -8.68 -0.24
C ASN A 124 13.13 -8.53 -1.77
N ALA A 125 12.16 -7.96 -2.47
CA ALA A 125 12.29 -7.66 -3.90
C ALA A 125 13.11 -6.39 -4.11
N GLN A 126 13.65 -6.22 -5.31
CA GLN A 126 14.20 -4.93 -5.70
C GLN A 126 13.12 -3.84 -5.61
N PRO A 127 13.49 -2.61 -5.27
CA PRO A 127 12.55 -1.51 -5.34
C PRO A 127 12.04 -1.26 -6.75
N ALA A 128 10.77 -0.87 -6.85
CA ALA A 128 10.08 -0.57 -8.08
C ALA A 128 10.10 0.93 -8.35
N LEU A 129 10.18 1.28 -9.64
CA LEU A 129 9.97 2.64 -10.10
C LEU A 129 8.53 2.79 -10.60
N THR A 130 8.09 4.04 -10.68
CA THR A 130 6.82 4.44 -11.25
C THR A 130 6.70 3.95 -12.70
N SER A 131 7.79 4.07 -13.46
CA SER A 131 7.91 3.49 -14.80
C SER A 131 9.35 3.09 -15.08
N ASN A 132 9.57 1.80 -15.32
CA ASN A 132 10.88 1.28 -15.71
C ASN A 132 11.27 1.81 -17.11
N GLN A 133 10.28 1.97 -18.00
CA GLN A 133 10.50 2.47 -19.36
C GLN A 133 10.91 3.95 -19.38
N ILE A 134 10.22 4.83 -18.63
CA ILE A 134 10.59 6.26 -18.57
C ILE A 134 12.02 6.42 -18.06
N TYR A 135 12.37 5.70 -16.99
CA TYR A 135 13.74 5.72 -16.45
C TYR A 135 14.76 5.24 -17.48
N GLN A 136 14.51 4.07 -18.09
CA GLN A 136 15.43 3.48 -19.06
C GLN A 136 15.66 4.41 -20.26
N THR A 137 14.59 4.90 -20.88
CA THR A 137 14.66 5.79 -22.03
C THR A 137 15.46 7.04 -21.70
N ALA A 138 15.20 7.67 -20.55
CA ALA A 138 15.91 8.88 -20.17
C ALA A 138 17.40 8.65 -19.89
N VAL A 139 17.76 7.55 -19.23
CA VAL A 139 19.16 7.19 -19.00
C VAL A 139 19.87 6.89 -20.33
N ASP A 140 19.21 6.17 -21.24
CA ASP A 140 19.75 5.84 -22.56
C ASP A 140 19.96 7.11 -23.42
N GLU A 141 18.97 8.00 -23.47
CA GLU A 141 19.06 9.27 -24.21
C GLU A 141 20.11 10.21 -23.61
N PHE A 142 20.18 10.30 -22.29
CA PHE A 142 21.21 11.09 -21.62
C PHE A 142 22.61 10.57 -21.92
N LEU A 143 22.85 9.26 -21.80
CA LEU A 143 24.14 8.66 -22.08
C LEU A 143 24.55 8.84 -23.55
N ALA A 144 23.60 8.72 -24.49
CA ALA A 144 23.85 9.02 -25.90
C ALA A 144 24.21 10.51 -26.12
N SER A 145 23.64 11.43 -25.33
CA SER A 145 23.92 12.87 -25.45
C SER A 145 25.32 13.28 -24.97
N VAL A 146 25.92 12.50 -24.07
CA VAL A 146 27.28 12.71 -23.56
C VAL A 146 28.30 11.78 -24.21
N GLU A 147 27.85 10.89 -25.10
CA GLU A 147 28.72 9.97 -25.83
C GLU A 147 29.71 10.77 -26.71
N GLY A 148 31.00 10.44 -26.58
CA GLY A 148 32.06 11.12 -27.33
C GLY A 148 32.48 12.49 -26.78
N ALA A 149 32.02 12.88 -25.59
CA ALA A 149 32.57 14.03 -24.88
C ALA A 149 34.09 13.88 -24.65
N ASP A 150 34.86 14.95 -24.85
CA ASP A 150 36.28 14.94 -24.52
C ASP A 150 36.44 14.98 -22.99
N LEU A 151 36.74 13.82 -22.40
CA LEU A 151 36.90 13.68 -20.95
C LEU A 151 38.16 14.40 -20.42
N LEU A 152 39.10 14.82 -21.27
CA LEU A 152 40.21 15.67 -20.84
C LEU A 152 39.76 17.12 -20.64
N GLU A 153 38.85 17.61 -21.49
CA GLU A 153 38.28 18.96 -21.36
C GLU A 153 37.09 19.01 -20.40
N SER A 154 36.28 17.96 -20.33
CA SER A 154 35.12 17.84 -19.45
C SER A 154 35.07 16.48 -18.73
N PRO A 155 35.90 16.27 -17.70
CA PRO A 155 35.89 15.03 -16.91
C PRO A 155 34.52 14.74 -16.26
N ALA A 156 33.73 15.78 -15.98
CA ALA A 156 32.41 15.65 -15.36
C ALA A 156 31.33 15.06 -16.32
N SER A 157 31.67 14.85 -17.59
CA SER A 157 30.81 14.18 -18.56
C SER A 157 30.92 12.66 -18.53
N ASP A 158 31.79 12.08 -17.69
CA ASP A 158 31.92 10.62 -17.56
C ASP A 158 30.75 10.04 -16.73
N TYR A 159 29.74 9.51 -17.41
CA TYR A 159 28.56 8.88 -16.79
C TYR A 159 28.47 7.37 -17.05
N GLU A 160 29.55 6.72 -17.47
CA GLU A 160 29.54 5.28 -17.83
C GLU A 160 29.08 4.38 -16.66
N PHE A 161 29.25 4.84 -15.43
CA PHE A 161 28.86 4.12 -14.22
C PHE A 161 27.34 4.01 -14.00
N LEU A 162 26.52 4.84 -14.64
CA LEU A 162 25.09 4.95 -14.32
C LEU A 162 24.36 3.61 -14.45
N LYS A 163 24.52 2.92 -15.59
CA LYS A 163 23.84 1.66 -15.85
C LYS A 163 24.30 0.51 -14.94
N SER A 164 25.53 0.58 -14.44
CA SER A 164 26.08 -0.46 -13.55
C SER A 164 25.70 -0.22 -12.09
N GLN A 165 25.68 1.03 -11.63
CA GLN A 165 25.34 1.38 -10.25
C GLN A 165 23.83 1.54 -10.01
N TYR A 166 23.08 1.96 -11.03
CA TYR A 166 21.65 2.27 -10.96
C TYR A 166 20.89 1.62 -12.14
N PRO A 167 20.90 0.27 -12.24
CA PRO A 167 20.25 -0.45 -13.32
C PRO A 167 18.73 -0.27 -13.28
N VAL A 168 18.08 -0.44 -14.43
CA VAL A 168 16.61 -0.48 -14.53
C VAL A 168 16.10 -1.68 -13.71
N PRO A 169 15.19 -1.48 -12.75
CA PRO A 169 14.65 -2.59 -11.97
C PRO A 169 13.86 -3.58 -12.82
N THR A 170 13.87 -4.85 -12.43
CA THR A 170 13.12 -5.93 -13.10
C THR A 170 11.73 -6.17 -12.51
N VAL A 171 11.43 -5.53 -11.38
CA VAL A 171 10.14 -5.64 -10.68
C VAL A 171 9.04 -4.84 -11.37
N SER A 172 7.79 -5.21 -11.09
CA SER A 172 6.60 -4.57 -11.66
C SER A 172 6.50 -3.09 -11.31
N ASP A 173 6.53 -2.24 -12.34
CA ASP A 173 6.24 -0.80 -12.24
C ASP A 173 4.74 -0.51 -12.10
N LEU A 174 4.36 0.76 -11.95
CA LEU A 174 2.97 1.17 -11.72
C LEU A 174 2.02 0.65 -12.81
N THR A 175 2.40 0.78 -14.10
CA THR A 175 1.59 0.28 -15.22
C THR A 175 1.36 -1.22 -15.10
N SER A 176 2.38 -1.98 -14.72
CA SER A 176 2.29 -3.42 -14.54
C SER A 176 1.42 -3.80 -13.34
N GLN A 177 1.56 -3.10 -12.21
CA GLN A 177 0.72 -3.32 -11.02
C GLN A 177 -0.76 -2.98 -11.29
N VAL A 178 -1.05 -1.88 -11.97
CA VAL A 178 -2.42 -1.48 -12.36
C VAL A 178 -3.03 -2.50 -13.32
N ARG A 179 -2.28 -2.96 -14.32
CA ARG A 179 -2.72 -4.01 -15.25
C ARG A 179 -3.04 -5.31 -14.52
N GLN A 180 -2.17 -5.74 -13.60
CA GLN A 180 -2.40 -6.92 -12.77
C GLN A 180 -3.68 -6.79 -11.96
N PHE A 181 -3.87 -5.66 -11.28
CA PHE A 181 -5.09 -5.39 -10.51
C PHE A 181 -6.33 -5.46 -11.41
N LEU A 182 -6.36 -4.71 -12.52
CA LEU A 182 -7.51 -4.66 -13.43
C LEU A 182 -7.83 -6.00 -14.12
N SER A 183 -6.88 -6.92 -14.19
CA SER A 183 -7.09 -8.28 -14.71
C SER A 183 -7.81 -9.22 -13.72
N THR A 184 -7.95 -8.81 -12.46
CA THR A 184 -8.62 -9.58 -11.41
C THR A 184 -10.14 -9.48 -11.60
N PRO A 185 -10.89 -10.58 -11.42
CA PRO A 185 -12.35 -10.54 -11.46
C PRO A 185 -12.93 -9.63 -10.36
N PRO A 186 -14.12 -9.04 -10.58
CA PRO A 186 -14.81 -8.26 -9.56
C PRO A 186 -15.07 -9.05 -8.28
N GLU A 187 -14.98 -8.37 -7.13
CA GLU A 187 -15.33 -8.94 -5.84
C GLU A 187 -16.82 -9.27 -5.75
N ARG A 188 -17.17 -10.36 -5.04
CA ARG A 188 -18.57 -10.77 -4.87
C ARG A 188 -19.40 -9.72 -4.13
N THR A 189 -18.79 -9.04 -3.17
CA THR A 189 -19.34 -7.92 -2.42
C THR A 189 -18.49 -6.71 -2.70
N GLN A 190 -19.03 -5.74 -3.43
CA GLN A 190 -18.30 -4.54 -3.83
C GLN A 190 -18.37 -3.50 -2.72
N SER A 191 -17.22 -3.03 -2.25
CA SER A 191 -17.18 -2.00 -1.23
C SER A 191 -17.83 -0.70 -1.68
N ARG A 192 -18.51 -0.03 -0.75
CA ARG A 192 -19.18 1.26 -0.98
C ARG A 192 -18.20 2.36 -1.38
N SER A 193 -16.96 2.33 -0.90
CA SER A 193 -15.93 3.32 -1.23
C SER A 193 -14.56 2.69 -1.31
N THR A 194 -13.72 3.20 -2.21
CA THR A 194 -12.32 2.80 -2.34
C THR A 194 -11.40 4.00 -2.12
N VAL A 195 -10.33 3.81 -1.34
CA VAL A 195 -9.17 4.72 -1.25
C VAL A 195 -8.01 4.10 -2.01
N TRP A 196 -7.51 4.81 -3.02
CA TRP A 196 -6.41 4.38 -3.87
C TRP A 196 -5.11 5.04 -3.40
N ILE A 197 -4.14 4.24 -2.96
CA ILE A 197 -2.86 4.74 -2.44
C ILE A 197 -1.77 4.51 -3.49
N PHE A 198 -0.96 5.54 -3.77
CA PHE A 198 0.20 5.45 -4.65
C PHE A 198 1.47 5.79 -3.86
N SER A 199 2.27 4.79 -3.52
CA SER A 199 3.49 4.87 -2.70
C SER A 199 4.75 4.72 -3.57
N PHE A 200 5.02 5.72 -4.41
CA PHE A 200 6.21 5.83 -5.25
C PHE A 200 6.98 7.11 -4.91
N GLY A 201 8.23 7.21 -5.37
CA GLY A 201 9.04 8.43 -5.35
C GLY A 201 10.39 8.26 -4.62
N THR A 202 10.45 7.42 -3.59
CA THR A 202 11.68 7.19 -2.81
C THR A 202 12.82 6.68 -3.70
N TRP A 203 12.52 5.71 -4.57
CA TRP A 203 13.54 5.08 -5.42
C TRP A 203 13.80 5.84 -6.71
N GLU A 204 12.85 6.66 -7.16
CA GLU A 204 13.08 7.68 -8.18
C GLU A 204 14.14 8.67 -7.71
N VAL A 205 13.99 9.23 -6.50
CA VAL A 205 15.00 10.11 -5.89
C VAL A 205 16.34 9.38 -5.73
N TRP A 206 16.33 8.12 -5.31
CA TRP A 206 17.55 7.32 -5.21
C TRP A 206 18.28 7.24 -6.56
N ASN A 207 17.61 6.76 -7.62
CA ASN A 207 18.26 6.52 -8.89
C ASN A 207 18.63 7.83 -9.61
N LEU A 208 17.72 8.81 -9.63
CA LEU A 208 17.90 10.06 -10.36
C LEU A 208 18.92 11.02 -9.72
N ALA A 209 19.25 10.85 -8.44
CA ALA A 209 20.25 11.68 -7.78
C ALA A 209 21.66 11.60 -8.40
N ALA A 210 21.95 10.53 -9.15
CA ALA A 210 23.22 10.36 -9.87
C ALA A 210 23.27 11.06 -11.24
N LEU A 211 22.14 11.60 -11.72
CA LEU A 211 22.05 12.35 -12.97
C LEU A 211 22.28 13.85 -12.74
N PRO A 212 22.64 14.61 -13.79
CA PRO A 212 22.53 16.07 -13.76
C PRO A 212 21.12 16.50 -13.36
N ILE A 213 21.03 17.54 -12.51
CA ILE A 213 19.77 17.92 -11.88
C ILE A 213 18.67 18.29 -12.89
N GLU A 214 19.01 18.87 -14.04
CA GLU A 214 18.03 19.22 -15.08
C GLU A 214 17.42 17.98 -15.72
N THR A 215 18.24 17.01 -16.14
CA THR A 215 17.77 15.72 -16.65
C THR A 215 16.95 14.98 -15.58
N ALA A 216 17.44 14.95 -14.34
CA ALA A 216 16.72 14.31 -13.24
C ALA A 216 15.34 14.94 -13.00
N ASN A 217 15.24 16.27 -13.08
CA ASN A 217 14.01 17.03 -12.91
C ASN A 217 12.96 16.68 -13.98
N ASP A 218 13.37 16.60 -15.24
CA ASP A 218 12.46 16.30 -16.37
C ASP A 218 11.90 14.87 -16.23
N VAL A 219 12.77 13.90 -15.95
CA VAL A 219 12.39 12.51 -15.75
C VAL A 219 11.45 12.35 -14.55
N LEU A 220 11.73 13.07 -13.46
CA LEU A 220 10.90 13.06 -12.28
C LEU A 220 9.50 13.61 -12.55
N ASP A 221 9.41 14.71 -13.31
CA ASP A 221 8.13 15.30 -13.71
C ASP A 221 7.30 14.32 -14.56
N ASP A 222 7.93 13.65 -15.51
CA ASP A 222 7.30 12.62 -16.36
C ASP A 222 6.78 11.43 -15.55
N MET A 223 7.54 10.98 -14.55
CA MET A 223 7.11 9.91 -13.65
C MET A 223 5.89 10.34 -12.82
N VAL A 224 5.90 11.53 -12.23
CA VAL A 224 4.72 12.03 -11.49
C VAL A 224 3.51 12.16 -12.43
N GLN A 225 3.70 12.68 -13.64
CA GLN A 225 2.63 12.73 -14.63
C GLN A 225 2.08 11.32 -14.96
N HIS A 226 2.96 10.32 -15.05
CA HIS A 226 2.57 8.94 -15.28
C HIS A 226 1.68 8.38 -14.16
N ILE A 227 1.93 8.73 -12.89
CA ILE A 227 1.02 8.38 -11.77
C ILE A 227 -0.40 8.86 -12.08
N PHE A 228 -0.56 10.12 -12.47
CA PHE A 228 -1.88 10.70 -12.73
C PHE A 228 -2.55 10.18 -14.01
N GLN A 229 -1.77 9.71 -14.99
CA GLN A 229 -2.32 8.96 -16.13
C GLN A 229 -2.94 7.63 -15.67
N GLN A 230 -2.28 6.90 -14.77
CA GLN A 230 -2.78 5.64 -14.22
C GLN A 230 -3.97 5.85 -13.26
N VAL A 231 -3.95 6.94 -12.49
CA VAL A 231 -5.11 7.39 -11.69
C VAL A 231 -6.33 7.60 -12.58
N GLU A 232 -6.18 8.30 -13.71
CA GLU A 232 -7.29 8.57 -14.61
C GLU A 232 -7.79 7.29 -15.29
N LEU A 233 -6.91 6.34 -15.60
CA LEU A 233 -7.29 5.00 -16.06
C LEU A 233 -8.11 4.26 -15.00
N LEU A 234 -7.68 4.26 -13.74
CA LEU A 234 -8.42 3.63 -12.65
C LEU A 234 -9.77 4.31 -12.41
N TYR A 235 -9.83 5.63 -12.48
CA TYR A 235 -11.07 6.41 -12.41
C TYR A 235 -12.05 5.99 -13.50
N LEU A 236 -11.57 5.88 -14.74
CA LEU A 236 -12.35 5.41 -15.88
C LEU A 236 -12.87 3.97 -15.65
N LYS A 237 -12.00 3.06 -15.19
CA LYS A 237 -12.37 1.66 -14.92
C LYS A 237 -13.34 1.51 -13.76
N ALA A 238 -13.27 2.39 -12.76
CA ALA A 238 -14.20 2.41 -11.63
C ALA A 238 -15.63 2.79 -12.01
N LEU A 239 -15.86 3.29 -13.24
CA LEU A 239 -17.21 3.55 -13.76
C LEU A 239 -17.90 2.30 -14.30
N ASN A 240 -17.16 1.20 -14.53
CA ASN A 240 -17.69 -0.03 -15.10
C ASN A 240 -17.99 -1.06 -14.00
N PRO A 241 -19.27 -1.44 -13.77
CA PRO A 241 -19.65 -2.42 -12.74
C PRO A 241 -18.99 -3.80 -12.87
N LYS A 242 -18.48 -4.14 -14.06
CA LYS A 242 -17.75 -5.39 -14.34
C LYS A 242 -16.26 -5.29 -14.05
N SER A 243 -15.75 -4.13 -13.63
CA SER A 243 -14.37 -3.95 -13.22
C SER A 243 -14.23 -4.18 -11.71
N ILE A 244 -13.11 -4.76 -11.28
CA ILE A 244 -12.73 -4.80 -9.86
C ILE A 244 -12.58 -3.38 -9.25
N ALA A 245 -12.31 -2.37 -10.08
CA ALA A 245 -12.17 -0.98 -9.63
C ALA A 245 -13.48 -0.32 -9.22
N PHE A 246 -14.63 -0.88 -9.61
CA PHE A 246 -15.93 -0.33 -9.30
C PHE A 246 -16.21 -0.30 -7.79
N SER A 247 -16.86 0.77 -7.32
CA SER A 247 -17.32 0.93 -5.94
C SER A 247 -18.82 1.16 -5.91
N SER A 248 -19.51 0.56 -4.94
CA SER A 248 -20.96 0.51 -4.90
C SER A 248 -21.56 1.64 -4.04
N PHE A 249 -21.38 2.89 -4.46
CA PHE A 249 -21.77 4.05 -3.64
C PHE A 249 -23.27 4.08 -3.27
N TRP A 250 -24.12 3.54 -4.14
CA TRP A 250 -25.59 3.56 -3.99
C TRP A 250 -26.12 2.47 -3.05
N THR A 251 -25.28 1.51 -2.66
CA THR A 251 -25.69 0.38 -1.82
C THR A 251 -26.15 0.89 -0.45
N GLY A 252 -27.36 0.49 -0.04
CA GLY A 252 -27.99 0.97 1.20
C GLY A 252 -28.65 2.35 1.14
N MET A 253 -28.58 3.07 0.01
CA MET A 253 -29.22 4.38 -0.14
C MET A 253 -30.73 4.25 -0.44
N SER A 254 -31.57 5.06 0.23
CA SER A 254 -33.01 5.07 -0.05
C SER A 254 -33.30 5.59 -1.47
N SER A 255 -34.29 4.99 -2.15
CA SER A 255 -34.72 5.43 -3.49
C SER A 255 -35.10 6.93 -3.53
N LYS A 256 -35.63 7.47 -2.43
CA LYS A 256 -35.96 8.90 -2.29
C LYS A 256 -34.71 9.79 -2.24
N SER A 257 -33.66 9.36 -1.53
CA SER A 257 -32.37 10.06 -1.48
C SER A 257 -31.65 10.03 -2.82
N MET A 258 -31.69 8.86 -3.47
CA MET A 258 -31.11 8.65 -4.80
C MET A 258 -31.77 9.58 -5.85
N LYS A 259 -33.11 9.57 -5.95
CA LYS A 259 -33.85 10.48 -6.85
C LYS A 259 -33.60 11.96 -6.57
N LYS A 260 -33.37 12.36 -5.31
CA LYS A 260 -33.07 13.74 -4.93
C LYS A 260 -31.67 14.18 -5.40
N LEU A 261 -30.67 13.30 -5.30
CA LEU A 261 -29.29 13.58 -5.71
C LEU A 261 -29.11 13.58 -7.24
N MET A 262 -29.99 12.88 -7.96
CA MET A 262 -29.90 12.69 -9.40
C MET A 262 -30.92 13.51 -10.20
N ALA A 263 -31.77 14.31 -9.53
CA ALA A 263 -32.75 15.15 -10.23
C ALA A 263 -32.04 16.20 -11.09
N PRO A 264 -32.48 16.48 -12.34
CA PRO A 264 -31.94 17.57 -13.16
C PRO A 264 -32.09 18.95 -12.51
N THR A 265 -33.08 19.07 -11.62
CA THR A 265 -33.39 20.26 -10.79
C THR A 265 -32.84 20.14 -9.37
N ALA A 266 -31.92 19.18 -9.14
CA ALA A 266 -31.14 19.10 -7.92
C ALA A 266 -30.71 20.50 -7.51
N PRO A 267 -30.98 20.92 -6.26
CA PRO A 267 -30.72 22.29 -5.86
C PRO A 267 -29.27 22.63 -6.19
N GLN A 268 -29.00 23.83 -6.72
CA GLN A 268 -27.65 24.37 -6.92
C GLN A 268 -26.78 24.36 -5.63
N LYS A 269 -27.35 23.94 -4.49
CA LYS A 269 -26.73 23.67 -3.20
C LYS A 269 -26.93 22.20 -2.77
N ILE A 270 -26.59 21.21 -3.60
CA ILE A 270 -26.31 19.88 -3.03
C ILE A 270 -25.02 20.03 -2.20
N ASP A 271 -25.01 19.48 -0.98
CA ASP A 271 -23.77 19.38 -0.22
C ASP A 271 -22.79 18.50 -1.02
N ASP A 272 -21.69 19.09 -1.49
CA ASP A 272 -20.67 18.39 -2.29
C ASP A 272 -20.15 17.13 -1.61
N ARG A 273 -20.23 17.07 -0.28
CA ARG A 273 -19.82 15.94 0.56
C ARG A 273 -20.81 14.77 0.52
N ALA A 274 -22.05 15.01 0.10
CA ALA A 274 -23.06 13.97 -0.09
C ALA A 274 -22.94 13.25 -1.44
N LEU A 275 -22.03 13.70 -2.30
CA LEU A 275 -21.86 13.18 -3.65
C LEU A 275 -20.70 12.17 -3.69
N GLU A 276 -20.84 11.20 -4.59
CA GLU A 276 -19.83 10.15 -4.78
C GLU A 276 -18.47 10.75 -5.14
N SER A 277 -17.40 10.20 -4.57
CA SER A 277 -16.04 10.67 -4.80
C SER A 277 -15.09 9.50 -5.07
N PHE A 278 -14.25 9.64 -6.09
CA PHE A 278 -13.12 8.76 -6.34
C PHE A 278 -11.91 9.32 -5.59
N ARG A 279 -11.38 8.56 -4.64
CA ARG A 279 -10.47 9.05 -3.60
C ARG A 279 -9.06 8.51 -3.79
N ILE A 280 -8.10 9.39 -4.01
CA ILE A 280 -6.68 9.01 -4.07
C ILE A 280 -5.88 9.59 -2.91
N LEU A 281 -4.81 8.89 -2.56
CA LEU A 281 -3.83 9.28 -1.56
C LEU A 281 -2.43 9.08 -2.13
N VAL A 282 -1.61 10.12 -2.08
CA VAL A 282 -0.17 10.07 -2.40
C VAL A 282 0.59 10.64 -1.22
N PRO A 283 1.41 9.87 -0.48
CA PRO A 283 2.16 10.42 0.64
C PRO A 283 3.23 11.41 0.16
N GLN A 284 3.57 12.40 0.99
CA GLN A 284 4.80 13.17 0.77
C GLN A 284 6.02 12.28 1.02
N LEU A 285 7.05 12.46 0.20
CA LEU A 285 8.32 11.75 0.36
C LEU A 285 9.10 12.30 1.53
N PHE A 286 9.52 11.40 2.41
CA PHE A 286 10.57 11.64 3.38
C PHE A 286 11.91 11.84 2.65
N ASP A 287 12.74 12.76 3.15
CA ASP A 287 14.08 12.97 2.62
C ASP A 287 14.95 11.75 2.92
N MET A 288 15.10 10.89 1.91
CA MET A 288 15.81 9.64 2.07
C MET A 288 17.29 9.81 2.42
N THR A 289 17.87 11.00 2.24
CA THR A 289 19.26 11.27 2.65
C THR A 289 19.44 11.23 4.17
N LEU A 290 18.34 11.33 4.92
CA LEU A 290 18.30 11.18 6.37
C LEU A 290 18.11 9.72 6.82
N ALA A 291 17.77 8.81 5.91
CA ALA A 291 17.63 7.40 6.22
C ALA A 291 19.00 6.67 6.14
N PRO A 292 19.26 5.65 6.99
CA PRO A 292 20.55 4.96 7.01
C PRO A 292 20.93 4.35 5.66
N VAL A 293 19.97 3.88 4.87
CA VAL A 293 20.17 3.31 3.51
C VAL A 293 20.93 4.27 2.60
N TRP A 294 20.84 5.59 2.80
CA TRP A 294 21.60 6.53 1.98
C TRP A 294 23.12 6.29 2.03
N GLN A 295 23.63 5.82 3.16
CA GLN A 295 25.07 5.55 3.34
C GLN A 295 25.54 4.32 2.55
N THR A 296 24.61 3.44 2.15
CA THR A 296 24.89 2.23 1.38
C THR A 296 24.97 2.47 -0.13
N ARG A 297 24.69 3.71 -0.59
CA ARG A 297 24.81 4.06 -2.01
C ARG A 297 26.19 3.73 -2.57
N PRO A 298 26.25 3.17 -3.79
CA PRO A 298 27.51 2.99 -4.52
C PRO A 298 28.32 4.28 -4.54
N MET A 299 29.64 4.14 -4.33
CA MET A 299 30.54 5.30 -4.40
C MET A 299 30.65 5.75 -5.86
N PRO A 300 30.31 7.01 -6.18
CA PRO A 300 30.46 7.51 -7.54
C PRO A 300 31.94 7.61 -7.92
N PRO A 301 32.31 7.36 -9.19
CA PRO A 301 33.67 7.55 -9.66
C PRO A 301 34.02 9.05 -9.73
N TYR A 302 35.30 9.38 -9.61
CA TYR A 302 35.77 10.75 -9.84
C TYR A 302 35.43 11.21 -11.28
N PRO A 303 34.97 12.46 -11.50
CA PRO A 303 34.89 13.58 -10.54
C PRO A 303 33.57 13.68 -9.76
N HIS A 304 32.62 12.76 -9.96
CA HIS A 304 31.33 12.76 -9.28
C HIS A 304 31.49 12.49 -7.79
N THR A 305 30.62 13.08 -6.97
CA THR A 305 30.74 13.00 -5.51
C THR A 305 29.45 12.60 -4.81
N ARG A 306 29.58 11.96 -3.64
CA ARG A 306 28.43 11.67 -2.77
C ARG A 306 27.71 12.94 -2.32
N ALA A 307 28.45 14.05 -2.15
CA ALA A 307 27.89 15.33 -1.76
C ALA A 307 26.98 15.90 -2.86
N GLU A 308 27.38 15.76 -4.14
CA GLU A 308 26.55 16.13 -5.28
C GLU A 308 25.27 15.29 -5.34
N HIS A 309 25.39 13.96 -5.25
CA HIS A 309 24.22 13.08 -5.24
C HIS A 309 23.26 13.41 -4.09
N MET A 310 23.79 13.73 -2.91
CA MET A 310 22.99 14.13 -1.74
C MET A 310 22.25 15.45 -1.99
N ARG A 311 22.96 16.46 -2.50
CA ARG A 311 22.34 17.74 -2.89
C ARG A 311 21.21 17.54 -3.91
N ASN A 312 21.44 16.69 -4.92
CA ASN A 312 20.44 16.37 -5.92
C ASN A 312 19.23 15.67 -5.30
N ALA A 313 19.43 14.68 -4.43
CA ALA A 313 18.33 13.96 -3.78
C ALA A 313 17.43 14.87 -2.92
N VAL A 314 18.01 15.80 -2.16
CA VAL A 314 17.24 16.79 -1.40
C VAL A 314 16.38 17.64 -2.33
N ALA A 315 16.97 18.14 -3.43
CA ALA A 315 16.26 18.96 -4.40
C ALA A 315 15.15 18.18 -5.13
N LEU A 316 15.42 16.92 -5.50
CA LEU A 316 14.47 16.03 -6.17
C LEU A 316 13.31 15.64 -5.25
N THR A 317 13.55 15.39 -3.96
CA THR A 317 12.49 15.14 -2.97
C THR A 317 11.53 16.32 -2.88
N GLN A 318 12.07 17.55 -2.80
CA GLN A 318 11.25 18.77 -2.79
C GLN A 318 10.50 18.97 -4.10
N ARG A 319 11.13 18.66 -5.25
CA ARG A 319 10.46 18.73 -6.56
C ARG A 319 9.33 17.72 -6.67
N TRP A 320 9.56 16.47 -6.29
CA TRP A 320 8.53 15.43 -6.27
C TRP A 320 7.29 15.87 -5.49
N ASN A 321 7.50 16.31 -4.24
CA ASN A 321 6.40 16.73 -3.39
C ASN A 321 5.59 17.88 -4.02
N ARG A 322 6.26 18.89 -4.61
CA ARG A 322 5.60 19.99 -5.31
C ARG A 322 4.89 19.56 -6.60
N GLN A 323 5.46 18.64 -7.36
CA GLN A 323 4.86 18.17 -8.61
C GLN A 323 3.64 17.29 -8.35
N VAL A 324 3.70 16.42 -7.34
CA VAL A 324 2.53 15.65 -6.90
C VAL A 324 1.43 16.60 -6.47
N GLU A 325 1.73 17.63 -5.67
CA GLU A 325 0.75 18.65 -5.26
C GLU A 325 0.10 19.33 -6.48
N ARG A 326 0.92 19.76 -7.44
CA ARG A 326 0.47 20.43 -8.67
C ARG A 326 -0.42 19.53 -9.53
N GLN A 327 0.01 18.30 -9.79
CA GLN A 327 -0.75 17.34 -10.62
C GLN A 327 -2.03 16.89 -9.91
N MET A 328 -1.98 16.75 -8.57
CA MET A 328 -3.14 16.49 -7.72
C MET A 328 -4.18 17.59 -7.85
N ALA A 329 -3.78 18.86 -7.73
CA ALA A 329 -4.68 19.99 -7.90
C ALA A 329 -5.30 20.02 -9.30
N ALA A 330 -4.48 19.87 -10.34
CA ALA A 330 -4.96 19.85 -11.74
C ALA A 330 -5.94 18.69 -12.00
N TRP A 331 -5.70 17.52 -11.40
CA TRP A 331 -6.60 16.37 -11.49
C TRP A 331 -7.92 16.60 -10.73
N GLN A 332 -7.89 17.21 -9.55
CA GLN A 332 -9.09 17.57 -8.79
C GLN A 332 -9.93 18.66 -9.47
N ASP A 333 -9.28 19.61 -10.15
CA ASP A 333 -9.96 20.68 -10.90
C ASP A 333 -10.79 20.16 -12.08
N LYS A 334 -10.45 18.97 -12.61
CA LYS A 334 -11.31 18.26 -13.57
C LYS A 334 -12.69 17.94 -12.95
N GLY A 335 -12.78 17.87 -11.63
CA GLY A 335 -14.02 17.68 -10.88
C GLY A 335 -14.78 16.44 -11.35
N ARG A 336 -15.92 16.66 -12.00
CA ARG A 336 -16.79 15.62 -12.57
C ARG A 336 -16.84 15.61 -14.09
N SER A 337 -15.85 16.22 -14.74
CA SER A 337 -15.75 16.15 -16.19
C SER A 337 -15.74 14.70 -16.66
N LYS A 338 -16.39 14.47 -17.81
CA LYS A 338 -16.40 13.19 -18.52
C LYS A 338 -14.94 12.76 -18.76
N PRO A 339 -14.50 11.59 -18.28
CA PRO A 339 -13.15 11.12 -18.56
C PRO A 339 -13.03 10.71 -20.04
N ASP A 340 -11.83 10.91 -20.59
CA ASP A 340 -11.54 10.51 -21.96
C ASP A 340 -11.66 8.98 -22.11
N GLY A 341 -12.25 8.52 -23.21
CA GLY A 341 -12.37 7.09 -23.51
C GLY A 341 -13.52 6.36 -22.82
N VAL A 342 -14.37 7.03 -22.03
CA VAL A 342 -15.57 6.40 -21.41
C VAL A 342 -16.51 5.74 -22.40
N ASP A 343 -16.62 6.27 -23.62
CA ASP A 343 -17.44 5.68 -24.68
C ASP A 343 -16.96 4.26 -25.07
N LYS A 344 -15.68 3.94 -24.83
CA LYS A 344 -15.08 2.61 -25.10
C LYS A 344 -15.30 1.62 -23.96
N GLU A 345 -15.55 2.09 -22.74
CA GLU A 345 -15.74 1.22 -21.57
C GLU A 345 -17.11 0.56 -21.51
N GLN A 346 -17.97 0.81 -22.51
CA GLN A 346 -19.39 0.38 -22.51
C GLN A 346 -20.12 0.83 -21.24
N VAL A 347 -19.62 1.89 -20.59
CA VAL A 347 -20.31 2.59 -19.52
C VAL A 347 -21.44 3.34 -20.20
N LEU A 348 -22.67 3.07 -19.80
CA LEU A 348 -23.83 3.78 -20.33
C LEU A 348 -23.66 5.27 -20.06
N ASN A 349 -23.55 6.05 -21.14
CA ASN A 349 -23.19 7.46 -21.12
C ASN A 349 -24.12 8.21 -20.15
N THR A 350 -23.56 8.73 -19.05
CA THR A 350 -24.32 9.49 -18.03
C THR A 350 -24.67 10.91 -18.49
N SER A 351 -24.09 11.38 -19.61
CA SER A 351 -24.40 12.68 -20.21
C SER A 351 -25.57 12.65 -21.20
N GLU A 352 -26.00 11.47 -21.62
CA GLU A 352 -27.21 11.30 -22.42
C GLU A 352 -28.25 10.65 -21.50
N GLN A 353 -29.41 11.30 -21.34
CA GLN A 353 -30.59 10.57 -20.86
C GLN A 353 -30.67 9.26 -21.67
N PRO A 354 -30.92 8.11 -21.02
CA PRO A 354 -31.02 6.86 -21.74
C PRO A 354 -32.11 7.06 -22.79
N THR A 355 -31.72 7.02 -24.07
CA THR A 355 -32.62 7.30 -25.19
C THR A 355 -33.60 6.14 -25.41
N SER A 356 -33.41 5.00 -24.75
CA SER A 356 -34.32 3.85 -24.79
C SER A 356 -34.41 3.08 -23.46
N ASP A 357 -35.58 2.49 -23.21
CA ASP A 357 -35.84 1.60 -22.07
C ASP A 357 -34.93 0.35 -22.08
N SER A 358 -34.42 -0.05 -23.25
CA SER A 358 -33.50 -1.19 -23.39
C SER A 358 -32.13 -0.90 -22.77
N ALA A 359 -31.58 0.30 -22.96
CA ALA A 359 -30.29 0.70 -22.40
C ALA A 359 -30.34 0.73 -20.86
N ILE A 360 -31.48 1.16 -20.29
CA ILE A 360 -31.69 1.15 -18.83
C ILE A 360 -31.81 -0.30 -18.31
N LYS A 361 -32.51 -1.17 -19.06
CA LYS A 361 -32.62 -2.58 -18.71
C LYS A 361 -31.26 -3.27 -18.72
N ASP A 362 -30.44 -3.02 -19.73
CA ASP A 362 -29.09 -3.59 -19.85
C ASP A 362 -28.18 -3.10 -18.70
N PHE A 363 -28.29 -1.84 -18.27
CA PHE A 363 -27.61 -1.35 -17.06
C PHE A 363 -28.03 -2.12 -15.81
N VAL A 364 -29.35 -2.20 -15.59
CA VAL A 364 -29.92 -2.85 -14.41
C VAL A 364 -29.55 -4.33 -14.39
N ASP A 365 -29.51 -4.98 -15.55
CA ASP A 365 -29.08 -6.37 -15.68
C ASP A 365 -27.55 -6.52 -15.49
N ALA A 366 -26.75 -5.50 -15.79
CA ALA A 366 -25.32 -5.47 -15.51
C ALA A 366 -24.98 -5.17 -14.03
N LEU A 367 -25.91 -4.57 -13.27
CA LEU A 367 -25.73 -4.35 -11.83
C LEU A 367 -25.75 -5.69 -11.06
N PRO A 368 -24.97 -5.79 -9.96
CA PRO A 368 -25.11 -6.86 -8.99
C PRO A 368 -26.56 -7.07 -8.55
N VAL A 369 -26.96 -8.31 -8.31
CA VAL A 369 -28.37 -8.71 -8.06
C VAL A 369 -28.98 -7.95 -6.87
N ASP A 370 -28.17 -7.65 -5.87
CA ASP A 370 -28.49 -6.88 -4.67
C ASP A 370 -28.66 -5.38 -4.93
N MET A 371 -28.13 -4.86 -6.03
CA MET A 371 -28.25 -3.45 -6.45
C MET A 371 -29.36 -3.22 -7.48
N ARG A 372 -29.98 -4.28 -8.03
CA ARG A 372 -31.07 -4.14 -8.99
C ARG A 372 -32.31 -3.54 -8.31
N PRO A 373 -32.96 -2.51 -8.89
CA PRO A 373 -34.18 -1.95 -8.32
C PRO A 373 -35.28 -3.01 -8.31
N LYS A 374 -35.94 -3.19 -7.15
CA LYS A 374 -37.07 -4.13 -7.01
C LYS A 374 -38.30 -3.74 -7.84
N THR A 375 -38.38 -2.48 -8.28
CA THR A 375 -39.51 -1.92 -9.03
C THR A 375 -39.01 -1.15 -10.25
N GLY A 376 -38.91 -1.81 -11.40
CA GLY A 376 -38.87 -1.23 -12.75
C GLY A 376 -37.75 -0.23 -13.08
N ALA A 377 -37.16 -0.37 -14.27
CA ALA A 377 -36.12 0.51 -14.82
C ALA A 377 -36.54 1.99 -14.98
N VAL A 378 -37.84 2.31 -14.91
CA VAL A 378 -38.48 3.60 -15.29
C VAL A 378 -38.06 4.79 -14.40
N ASN A 379 -37.15 4.62 -13.45
CA ASN A 379 -36.76 5.65 -12.49
C ASN A 379 -35.25 5.71 -12.19
N LEU A 380 -34.39 5.05 -12.98
CA LEU A 380 -32.95 5.26 -12.89
C LEU A 380 -32.61 6.60 -13.53
N ALA A 381 -32.40 7.61 -12.69
CA ALA A 381 -31.58 8.73 -13.09
C ALA A 381 -30.12 8.24 -13.15
N PHE A 382 -29.31 8.76 -14.07
CA PHE A 382 -27.88 8.43 -14.12
C PHE A 382 -27.13 9.26 -13.09
N ALA A 383 -26.25 8.63 -12.33
CA ALA A 383 -25.44 9.32 -11.35
C ALA A 383 -24.44 10.24 -12.10
N PRO A 384 -24.24 11.48 -11.67
CA PRO A 384 -23.11 12.26 -12.17
C PRO A 384 -21.81 11.51 -11.86
N TYR A 385 -20.79 11.65 -12.72
CA TYR A 385 -19.50 11.01 -12.49
C TYR A 385 -18.94 11.35 -11.09
N PRO A 386 -18.28 10.41 -10.40
CA PRO A 386 -17.71 10.66 -9.08
C PRO A 386 -16.80 11.88 -9.09
N LYS A 387 -16.84 12.69 -8.03
CA LYS A 387 -15.89 13.80 -7.87
C LYS A 387 -14.48 13.23 -7.70
N ARG A 388 -13.52 13.76 -8.47
CA ARG A 388 -12.10 13.51 -8.23
C ARG A 388 -11.69 14.19 -6.93
N LEU A 389 -11.28 13.41 -5.94
CA LEU A 389 -10.85 13.90 -4.63
C LEU A 389 -9.53 13.24 -4.27
N GLY A 390 -8.55 14.04 -3.88
CA GLY A 390 -7.23 13.53 -3.56
C GLY A 390 -6.62 14.25 -2.39
N SER A 391 -5.67 13.59 -1.73
CA SER A 391 -4.90 14.19 -0.66
C SER A 391 -3.43 13.83 -0.82
N GLN A 392 -2.58 14.82 -0.56
CA GLN A 392 -1.16 14.60 -0.36
C GLN A 392 -0.85 14.81 1.13
N LEU A 393 -0.46 13.76 1.83
CA LEU A 393 -0.31 13.82 3.29
C LEU A 393 1.12 14.18 3.67
N ALA A 394 1.27 15.26 4.43
CA ALA A 394 2.53 15.70 5.01
C ALA A 394 2.87 14.87 6.26
N THR A 395 3.47 13.71 6.05
CA THR A 395 4.01 12.85 7.13
C THR A 395 5.47 13.13 7.46
N VAL A 396 6.12 13.92 6.61
CA VAL A 396 7.55 14.23 6.67
C VAL A 396 7.87 15.22 7.78
N THR A 397 7.04 16.26 7.96
CA THR A 397 7.28 17.33 8.94
C THR A 397 7.40 16.78 10.35
N GLY A 398 6.53 15.83 10.74
CA GLY A 398 6.60 15.21 12.07
C GLY A 398 7.85 14.38 12.31
N MET A 399 8.39 13.74 11.26
CA MET A 399 9.56 12.88 11.39
C MET A 399 10.88 13.66 11.42
N THR A 400 11.01 14.68 10.57
CA THR A 400 12.18 15.56 10.59
C THR A 400 12.29 16.32 11.90
N ASP A 401 11.15 16.78 12.44
CA ASP A 401 11.10 17.46 13.75
C ASP A 401 11.48 16.50 14.88
N LEU A 402 11.07 15.22 14.80
CA LEU A 402 11.47 14.19 15.75
C LEU A 402 12.98 13.98 15.73
N MET A 403 13.57 13.80 14.54
CA MET A 403 15.01 13.59 14.38
C MET A 403 15.82 14.81 14.85
N MET A 404 15.37 16.01 14.52
CA MET A 404 15.95 17.27 15.01
C MET A 404 15.92 17.30 16.54
N ASN A 405 14.76 17.01 17.15
CA ASN A 405 14.60 17.00 18.59
C ASN A 405 15.48 15.95 19.28
N ALA A 406 15.67 14.77 18.67
CA ALA A 406 16.57 13.75 19.18
C ALA A 406 18.04 14.22 19.14
N ALA A 407 18.47 14.83 18.03
CA ALA A 407 19.82 15.38 17.89
C ALA A 407 20.10 16.54 18.86
N MET A 408 19.12 17.42 19.08
CA MET A 408 19.21 18.49 20.08
C MET A 408 19.36 17.91 21.49
N ARG A 409 18.54 16.92 21.86
CA ARG A 409 18.65 16.21 23.15
C ARG A 409 20.02 15.56 23.34
N GLN A 410 20.53 14.84 22.33
CA GLN A 410 21.83 14.17 22.39
C GLN A 410 22.99 15.16 22.57
N SER A 411 22.89 16.36 21.98
CA SER A 411 23.88 17.43 22.13
C SER A 411 23.71 18.28 23.38
N GLY A 412 22.67 18.04 24.19
CA GLY A 412 22.32 18.86 25.35
C GLY A 412 21.76 20.24 24.98
N ALA A 413 21.39 20.45 23.72
CA ALA A 413 20.78 21.68 23.22
C ALA A 413 19.26 21.66 23.41
N TYR A 414 18.69 22.81 23.74
CA TYR A 414 17.25 23.04 23.71
C TYR A 414 16.97 24.50 23.34
N ASP A 415 15.82 24.77 22.71
CA ASP A 415 15.42 26.13 22.32
C ASP A 415 14.30 26.68 23.21
N SER A 416 13.95 27.96 22.99
CA SER A 416 12.86 28.62 23.73
C SER A 416 11.46 28.11 23.37
N ALA A 417 11.32 27.37 22.26
CA ALA A 417 10.07 26.74 21.86
C ALA A 417 9.86 25.37 22.53
N GLY A 418 10.86 24.87 23.26
CA GLY A 418 10.82 23.58 23.95
C GLY A 418 11.39 22.43 23.13
N ASN A 419 11.92 22.68 21.93
CA ASN A 419 12.62 21.65 21.17
C ASN A 419 13.90 21.24 21.91
N GLY A 420 14.23 19.96 21.89
CA GLY A 420 15.38 19.42 22.62
C GLY A 420 15.16 19.23 24.13
N ALA A 421 14.01 19.64 24.70
CA ALA A 421 13.69 19.33 26.09
C ALA A 421 13.26 17.85 26.23
N PRO A 422 13.56 17.17 27.37
CA PRO A 422 12.97 15.88 27.67
C PRO A 422 11.46 16.07 27.90
N ALA A 423 10.65 15.83 26.86
CA ALA A 423 9.20 15.92 26.98
C ALA A 423 8.72 14.84 27.97
N ALA A 424 8.02 15.26 29.02
CA ALA A 424 7.59 14.37 30.10
C ALA A 424 6.52 13.34 29.69
N ASN A 425 5.96 13.43 28.48
CA ASN A 425 4.81 12.62 28.04
C ASN A 425 4.63 12.53 26.51
N GLU A 426 5.70 12.43 25.73
CA GLU A 426 5.55 12.14 24.29
C GLU A 426 5.68 10.64 24.00
N SER A 427 4.66 10.08 23.35
CA SER A 427 4.57 8.67 22.96
C SER A 427 5.57 8.25 21.87
N LEU A 428 6.39 9.18 21.35
CA LEU A 428 7.37 8.98 20.29
C LEU A 428 8.76 9.54 20.66
N LEU A 429 9.35 8.97 21.70
CA LEU A 429 10.75 9.20 22.04
C LEU A 429 11.58 8.01 21.55
N PHE A 430 12.42 8.26 20.55
CA PHE A 430 13.50 7.37 20.12
C PHE A 430 14.83 7.88 20.68
N ALA A 431 15.65 6.97 21.20
CA ALA A 431 16.99 7.27 21.68
C ALA A 431 17.99 7.32 20.53
N ASN A 432 17.81 6.46 19.52
CA ASN A 432 18.59 6.44 18.30
C ASN A 432 17.70 6.72 17.09
N THR A 433 18.02 7.76 16.32
CA THR A 433 17.27 8.16 15.13
C THR A 433 18.08 8.06 13.85
N TRP A 434 19.29 7.52 13.89
CA TRP A 434 20.24 7.54 12.76
C TRP A 434 20.76 6.17 12.38
N ASP A 435 20.87 5.26 13.35
CA ASP A 435 21.30 3.89 13.11
C ASP A 435 20.08 2.97 13.02
N PRO A 436 20.14 1.90 12.19
CA PRO A 436 19.13 0.86 12.18
C PRO A 436 19.28 -0.07 13.38
N CYS A 437 18.18 -0.63 13.89
CA CYS A 437 18.22 -1.66 14.93
C CYS A 437 18.73 -3.01 14.39
N PHE A 438 18.35 -3.36 13.16
CA PHE A 438 18.78 -4.56 12.44
C PHE A 438 19.68 -4.12 11.29
N ALA A 439 20.96 -4.48 11.39
CA ALA A 439 21.92 -4.28 10.32
C ALA A 439 22.29 -5.62 9.70
N SER A 440 22.00 -5.81 8.41
CA SER A 440 22.53 -6.94 7.65
C SER A 440 23.96 -6.63 7.19
N ALA A 441 24.75 -7.65 6.88
CA ALA A 441 26.11 -7.48 6.37
C ALA A 441 26.18 -6.67 5.04
N MET A 442 25.04 -6.49 4.34
CA MET A 442 24.94 -5.64 3.15
C MET A 442 24.78 -4.14 3.48
N ASP A 443 24.47 -3.79 4.73
CA ASP A 443 24.14 -2.42 5.15
C ASP A 443 25.34 -1.63 5.71
N ILE A 444 26.50 -2.28 5.90
CA ILE A 444 27.70 -1.66 6.49
C ILE A 444 28.93 -1.86 5.58
N PRO A 445 29.47 -0.80 4.94
CA PRO A 445 30.70 -0.92 4.17
C PRO A 445 31.88 -1.26 5.09
N GLY A 446 32.51 -2.43 4.89
CA GLY A 446 33.81 -2.77 5.49
C GLY A 446 33.80 -3.73 6.69
N GLN A 447 32.69 -4.38 7.02
CA GLN A 447 32.68 -5.51 7.97
C GLN A 447 32.26 -6.79 7.24
N GLY A 448 33.18 -7.75 7.15
CA GLY A 448 32.89 -9.08 6.60
C GLY A 448 31.77 -9.80 7.34
N GLU A 449 31.20 -10.83 6.70
CA GLU A 449 30.14 -11.74 7.18
C GLU A 449 30.04 -11.78 8.70
N ARG A 450 29.16 -10.96 9.27
CA ARG A 450 28.68 -11.12 10.63
C ARG A 450 27.21 -11.50 10.59
N ASP A 451 26.86 -12.38 11.52
CA ASP A 451 25.48 -12.65 11.91
C ASP A 451 24.69 -11.34 12.07
N GLU A 452 23.42 -11.40 11.68
CA GLU A 452 22.43 -10.33 11.77
C GLU A 452 22.52 -9.62 13.13
N THR A 453 23.05 -8.39 13.13
CA THR A 453 23.28 -7.67 14.39
C THR A 453 21.97 -7.01 14.78
N SER A 454 21.25 -7.63 15.72
CA SER A 454 20.01 -7.08 16.28
C SER A 454 20.29 -6.26 17.54
N CYS A 455 19.65 -5.11 17.66
CA CYS A 455 19.75 -4.25 18.84
C CYS A 455 18.96 -4.82 20.04
N SER A 456 19.38 -4.49 21.27
CA SER A 456 18.74 -5.00 22.49
C SER A 456 17.39 -4.34 22.84
N ALA A 457 17.10 -3.17 22.27
CA ALA A 457 15.89 -2.40 22.53
C ALA A 457 15.34 -1.78 21.22
N PRO A 458 14.61 -2.55 20.40
CA PRO A 458 14.11 -2.08 19.09
C PRO A 458 13.21 -0.83 19.16
N ASP A 459 12.47 -0.66 20.26
CA ASP A 459 11.56 0.48 20.44
C ASP A 459 12.28 1.82 20.67
N ASP A 460 13.59 1.78 20.96
CA ASP A 460 14.44 2.97 21.13
C ASP A 460 15.01 3.47 19.80
N TYR A 461 14.89 2.69 18.72
CA TYR A 461 15.45 3.00 17.40
C TYR A 461 14.36 3.44 16.44
N LEU A 462 14.52 4.58 15.77
CA LEU A 462 13.56 5.05 14.77
C LEU A 462 13.48 4.12 13.55
N PHE A 463 14.63 3.59 13.14
CA PHE A 463 14.76 2.73 11.97
C PHE A 463 14.83 1.26 12.40
N HIS A 464 13.98 0.43 11.78
CA HIS A 464 14.03 -1.02 11.97
C HIS A 464 15.29 -1.56 11.30
N ASP A 465 15.40 -1.33 10.00
CA ASP A 465 16.55 -1.65 9.16
C ASP A 465 17.03 -0.38 8.44
N ALA A 466 18.01 -0.51 7.55
CA ALA A 466 18.57 0.66 6.89
C ALA A 466 17.55 1.44 6.06
N ALA A 467 16.53 0.77 5.53
CA ALA A 467 15.59 1.33 4.56
C ALA A 467 14.22 1.67 5.15
N THR A 468 13.83 1.12 6.30
CA THR A 468 12.46 1.23 6.83
C THR A 468 12.39 1.68 8.29
N LEU A 469 11.33 2.43 8.60
CA LEU A 469 10.98 2.82 9.96
C LEU A 469 10.57 1.62 10.82
N ASN A 470 10.74 1.78 12.13
CA ASN A 470 10.24 0.83 13.10
C ASN A 470 8.71 0.85 13.22
N GLN A 471 8.13 -0.21 13.76
CA GLN A 471 6.68 -0.36 13.82
C GLN A 471 6.02 0.77 14.64
N ARG A 472 6.66 1.23 15.73
CA ARG A 472 6.14 2.34 16.55
C ARG A 472 6.01 3.65 15.77
N ALA A 473 6.98 3.98 14.93
CA ALA A 473 6.91 5.13 14.04
C ALA A 473 5.86 4.93 12.94
N VAL A 474 5.79 3.72 12.38
CA VAL A 474 4.76 3.34 11.39
C VAL A 474 3.34 3.52 11.98
N ASP A 475 3.12 3.09 13.21
CA ASP A 475 1.82 3.18 13.89
C ASP A 475 1.39 4.64 14.10
N ASP A 476 2.30 5.51 14.57
CA ASP A 476 1.99 6.93 14.73
C ASP A 476 1.73 7.62 13.38
N VAL A 477 2.58 7.35 12.37
CA VAL A 477 2.40 7.88 11.01
C VAL A 477 1.04 7.46 10.45
N ALA A 478 0.69 6.17 10.55
CA ALA A 478 -0.58 5.64 10.10
C ALA A 478 -1.78 6.26 10.84
N SER A 479 -1.69 6.43 12.17
CA SER A 479 -2.74 7.06 12.97
C SER A 479 -2.96 8.54 12.59
N ARG A 480 -1.88 9.31 12.40
CA ARG A 480 -1.97 10.70 11.93
C ARG A 480 -2.54 10.78 10.52
N MET A 481 -2.08 9.91 9.63
CA MET A 481 -2.61 9.83 8.27
C MET A 481 -4.11 9.47 8.27
N ALA A 482 -4.54 8.52 9.10
CA ALA A 482 -5.95 8.12 9.21
C ALA A 482 -6.83 9.32 9.56
N ARG A 483 -6.42 10.14 10.52
CA ARG A 483 -7.14 11.37 10.88
C ARG A 483 -7.26 12.33 9.69
N LEU A 484 -6.16 12.58 8.98
CA LEU A 484 -6.15 13.48 7.83
C LEU A 484 -6.97 12.94 6.65
N VAL A 485 -6.95 11.62 6.41
CA VAL A 485 -7.78 10.95 5.41
C VAL A 485 -9.26 11.08 5.77
N LEU A 486 -9.63 10.84 7.03
CA LEU A 486 -11.01 10.96 7.48
C LEU A 486 -11.51 12.40 7.37
N GLU A 487 -10.69 13.40 7.75
CA GLU A 487 -11.05 14.81 7.64
C GLU A 487 -11.14 15.30 6.18
N GLY A 488 -10.18 14.90 5.34
CA GLY A 488 -10.04 15.40 3.97
C GLY A 488 -10.79 14.61 2.91
N LEU A 489 -10.76 13.28 2.98
CA LEU A 489 -11.37 12.39 1.97
C LEU A 489 -12.77 11.90 2.37
N PHE A 490 -13.11 11.93 3.66
CA PHE A 490 -14.45 11.58 4.19
C PHE A 490 -15.09 12.71 5.00
N PRO A 491 -15.20 13.92 4.44
CA PRO A 491 -15.64 15.09 5.18
C PRO A 491 -17.07 14.87 5.74
N PRO A 492 -17.30 15.18 7.03
CA PRO A 492 -18.59 14.92 7.67
C PRO A 492 -19.70 15.73 7.00
N LEU A 493 -20.88 15.12 6.83
CA LEU A 493 -22.07 15.84 6.37
C LEU A 493 -22.43 16.95 7.38
N ARG A 494 -22.73 18.17 6.90
CA ARG A 494 -23.28 19.20 7.81
C ARG A 494 -24.66 18.70 8.28
N LYS A 495 -24.86 18.68 9.60
CA LYS A 495 -26.14 18.37 10.23
C LYS A 495 -27.18 19.43 9.90
#